data_AF-A0A355X8X0-F1
#
_entry.id   AF-A0A355X8X0-F1
#
_cell.length_a   1.000
_cell.length_b   1.000
_cell.length_c   1.000
_cell.angle_alpha   90.00
_cell.angle_beta   90.00
_cell.angle_gamma   90.00
#
_symmetry.space_group_name_H-M   'P 1'
#
loop_
_entity.id
_entity.type
_entity.pdbx_description
1 polymer ?
#
loop_
_entity_poly.entity_id
_entity_poly.type
_entity_poly.pdbx_seq_one_letter_code
_entity_poly.pdbx_strand_id
1 'polypeptide(L)'
;MHITPLKPIDYKKAFSVRYHHNNHLTDEINDIDTAERNGLSHVIFHQGNMIMPFINYPFYEVDRLKNAVSYAGKKGIGIKLYYTEREHSNHMAETFVYKALGDEIILRKKGVSHSWQKEKPQWLIDNFGEDIIPGWFVKYKHGKYKNDHDISFIVRPDTRLDNYYVEGLNWLVDNVGIKGIYIDDTSLDRTTLERAKKVLQKTDGLIDMHMWNHEEVRAGDVSCMNLYTEIIPFLDSVWLGEGFFYKKYSPEYVLAEVSGIPYGVTGQMLEGGGDLYLGMLYAMNNRYGWGYRNAVDMYRIWDDFGIEDSKMLGYWHSKNPVVSNNPNVMSTVYLKDDEALLCFYNFADKAQSFGFALNKKLLGFEPNSFSEIRFGKRARKIKNIEKCFRLGKRKGIIIHIKKG
;
A
#
# COMPACT_ATOMS: atom_id res chain seq x y z
N MET A 1 -7.52 -29.61 -2.11
CA MET A 1 -7.78 -28.78 -3.31
C MET A 1 -8.16 -27.40 -2.81
N HIS A 2 -7.27 -26.42 -2.89
CA HIS A 2 -7.55 -25.04 -2.45
C HIS A 2 -7.89 -24.22 -3.70
N ILE A 3 -9.16 -23.87 -3.85
CA ILE A 3 -9.72 -22.95 -4.88
C ILE A 3 -10.58 -21.99 -4.02
N THR A 4 -10.32 -20.70 -3.85
CA THR A 4 -9.89 -19.64 -4.78
C THR A 4 -9.07 -18.58 -4.00
N PRO A 5 -7.97 -18.00 -4.52
CA PRO A 5 -7.17 -16.97 -3.85
C PRO A 5 -7.78 -15.57 -4.03
N LEU A 6 -9.11 -15.45 -4.07
CA LEU A 6 -9.79 -14.20 -4.36
C LEU A 6 -10.92 -14.00 -3.35
N LYS A 7 -11.12 -12.75 -2.95
CA LYS A 7 -12.25 -12.32 -2.10
C LYS A 7 -12.97 -11.13 -2.71
N PRO A 8 -14.22 -10.83 -2.32
CA PRO A 8 -14.84 -9.57 -2.68
C PRO A 8 -14.07 -8.39 -2.07
N ILE A 9 -13.98 -7.28 -2.82
CA ILE A 9 -13.44 -6.03 -2.29
C ILE A 9 -14.43 -5.44 -1.28
N ASP A 10 -13.95 -5.13 -0.09
CA ASP A 10 -14.66 -4.29 0.87
C ASP A 10 -14.38 -2.81 0.54
N TYR A 11 -15.20 -2.22 -0.32
CA TYR A 11 -15.01 -0.84 -0.77
C TYR A 11 -15.17 0.18 0.36
N LYS A 12 -16.08 -0.07 1.30
CA LYS A 12 -16.26 0.84 2.45
C LYS A 12 -14.97 0.91 3.26
N LYS A 13 -14.38 -0.25 3.56
CA LYS A 13 -13.06 -0.32 4.19
C LYS A 13 -11.95 0.31 3.33
N ALA A 14 -11.93 0.05 2.02
CA ALA A 14 -10.92 0.60 1.12
C ALA A 14 -10.90 2.13 1.07
N PHE A 15 -12.05 2.80 1.20
CA PHE A 15 -12.15 4.27 1.17
C PHE A 15 -11.97 4.92 2.55
N SER A 16 -12.29 4.22 3.63
CA SER A 16 -12.16 4.69 5.01
C SER A 16 -10.75 4.46 5.58
N VAL A 17 -10.07 3.38 5.17
CA VAL A 17 -8.69 3.10 5.61
C VAL A 17 -7.70 3.97 4.85
N ARG A 18 -7.10 4.91 5.56
CA ARG A 18 -6.16 5.91 5.08
C ARG A 18 -4.91 5.90 5.94
N TYR A 19 -3.74 5.86 5.30
CA TYR A 19 -2.47 5.63 5.98
C TYR A 19 -1.58 6.86 5.96
N HIS A 20 -1.01 7.19 7.12
CA HIS A 20 0.18 8.01 7.28
C HIS A 20 1.42 7.10 7.35
N HIS A 21 2.41 7.31 6.48
CA HIS A 21 3.64 6.54 6.49
C HIS A 21 4.82 7.47 6.20
N ASN A 22 5.63 7.76 7.20
CA ASN A 22 6.75 8.71 7.11
C ASN A 22 8.08 7.95 7.08
N ASN A 23 8.83 8.08 5.99
CA ASN A 23 10.15 7.46 5.83
C ASN A 23 11.27 8.15 6.63
N HIS A 24 10.98 9.29 7.25
CA HIS A 24 11.91 10.07 8.07
C HIS A 24 11.28 10.44 9.41
N LEU A 25 10.70 9.45 10.08
CA LEU A 25 10.07 9.63 11.38
C LEU A 25 11.07 10.11 12.44
N THR A 26 10.81 11.28 13.01
CA THR A 26 11.59 11.86 14.13
C THR A 26 10.75 12.11 15.38
N ASP A 27 9.43 12.25 15.22
CA ASP A 27 8.46 12.52 16.28
C ASP A 27 7.15 11.78 15.99
N GLU A 28 6.95 10.65 16.67
CA GLU A 28 5.77 9.81 16.53
C GLU A 28 4.47 10.50 16.97
N ILE A 29 4.54 11.42 17.94
CA ILE A 29 3.36 12.13 18.44
C ILE A 29 2.89 13.13 17.39
N ASN A 30 3.82 13.90 16.81
CA ASN A 30 3.49 14.81 15.73
C ASN A 30 2.96 14.08 14.47
N ASP A 31 3.47 12.89 14.16
CA ASP A 31 2.95 12.09 13.04
C ASP A 31 1.52 11.60 13.31
N ILE A 32 1.21 11.19 14.55
CA ILE A 32 -0.14 10.84 14.98
C ILE A 32 -1.08 12.06 14.93
N ASP A 33 -0.66 13.22 15.45
CA ASP A 33 -1.43 14.47 15.38
C ASP A 33 -1.67 14.92 13.94
N THR A 34 -0.68 14.68 13.06
CA THR A 34 -0.80 14.97 11.64
C THR A 34 -1.77 14.02 10.96
N ALA A 35 -1.78 12.74 11.33
CA ALA A 35 -2.74 11.78 10.83
C ALA A 35 -4.18 12.15 11.21
N GLU A 36 -4.43 12.43 12.49
CA GLU A 36 -5.73 12.86 12.99
C GLU A 36 -6.23 14.13 12.28
N ARG A 37 -5.42 15.19 12.22
CA ARG A 37 -5.80 16.47 11.57
C ARG A 37 -6.14 16.32 10.09
N ASN A 38 -5.54 15.35 9.40
CA ASN A 38 -5.76 15.12 7.98
C ASN A 38 -6.82 14.03 7.71
N GLY A 39 -7.53 13.56 8.74
CA GLY A 39 -8.55 12.52 8.59
C GLY A 39 -7.98 11.18 8.12
N LEU A 40 -6.74 10.86 8.49
CA LEU A 40 -6.14 9.55 8.27
C LEU A 40 -6.58 8.61 9.41
N SER A 41 -6.57 7.31 9.15
CA SER A 41 -7.07 6.29 10.09
C SER A 41 -5.94 5.54 10.80
N HIS A 42 -4.77 5.45 10.17
CA HIS A 42 -3.67 4.63 10.64
C HIS A 42 -2.33 5.32 10.41
N VAL A 43 -1.39 5.13 11.34
CA VAL A 43 0.02 5.52 11.20
C VAL A 43 0.87 4.26 11.13
N ILE A 44 1.79 4.22 10.18
CA ILE A 44 2.78 3.15 10.04
C ILE A 44 4.11 3.63 10.59
N PHE A 45 4.63 2.90 11.57
CA PHE A 45 6.01 3.05 12.01
C PHE A 45 6.90 2.11 11.21
N HIS A 46 7.65 2.71 10.29
CA HIS A 46 8.68 2.00 9.53
C HIS A 46 9.88 1.65 10.42
N GLN A 47 10.80 0.82 9.94
CA GLN A 47 12.09 0.56 10.60
C GLN A 47 13.05 1.76 10.44
N GLY A 48 14.18 1.74 11.16
CA GLY A 48 15.26 2.70 10.96
C GLY A 48 15.11 4.03 11.71
N ASN A 49 14.22 4.11 12.71
CA ASN A 49 13.98 5.33 13.50
C ASN A 49 14.00 5.05 15.01
N MET A 50 13.80 6.07 15.84
CA MET A 50 14.00 5.92 17.29
C MET A 50 12.89 5.15 18.02
N ILE A 51 11.74 4.88 17.40
CA ILE A 51 10.66 4.06 17.98
C ILE A 51 10.69 2.62 17.42
N MET A 52 11.24 2.45 16.22
CA MET A 52 11.44 1.17 15.52
C MET A 52 12.89 1.10 15.01
N PRO A 53 13.88 0.94 15.90
CA PRO A 53 15.30 1.10 15.55
C PRO A 53 15.91 -0.09 14.81
N PHE A 54 15.33 -1.27 14.95
CA PHE A 54 15.90 -2.50 14.39
C PHE A 54 14.86 -3.18 13.51
N ILE A 55 15.24 -3.50 12.28
CA ILE A 55 14.35 -4.12 11.30
C ILE A 55 13.78 -5.43 11.84
N ASN A 56 12.46 -5.60 11.67
CA ASN A 56 11.71 -6.77 12.11
C ASN A 56 11.86 -7.13 13.60
N TYR A 57 12.29 -6.18 14.45
CA TYR A 57 12.46 -6.42 15.89
C TYR A 57 11.83 -5.32 16.76
N PRO A 58 10.49 -5.20 16.77
CA PRO A 58 9.74 -4.19 17.54
C PRO A 58 9.70 -4.43 19.07
N PHE A 59 10.72 -5.07 19.63
CA PHE A 59 10.76 -5.49 21.04
C PHE A 59 11.76 -4.70 21.88
N TYR A 60 12.44 -3.71 21.28
CA TYR A 60 13.49 -2.93 21.95
C TYR A 60 12.96 -1.66 22.64
N GLU A 61 12.04 -0.94 22.01
CA GLU A 61 11.47 0.33 22.49
C GLU A 61 10.02 0.15 22.95
N VAL A 62 9.71 -0.98 23.59
CA VAL A 62 8.35 -1.41 23.91
C VAL A 62 7.57 -0.35 24.69
N ASP A 63 8.15 0.26 25.72
CA ASP A 63 7.42 1.25 26.53
C ASP A 63 7.08 2.51 25.73
N ARG A 64 8.03 2.98 24.91
CA ARG A 64 7.80 4.10 23.99
C ARG A 64 6.71 3.75 22.98
N LEU A 65 6.76 2.54 22.44
CA LEU A 65 5.76 2.05 21.49
C LEU A 65 4.37 1.94 22.13
N LYS A 66 4.24 1.38 23.33
CA LYS A 66 2.99 1.33 24.10
C LYS A 66 2.40 2.72 24.33
N ASN A 67 3.25 3.69 24.69
CA ASN A 67 2.83 5.06 24.88
C ASN A 67 2.29 5.68 23.58
N ALA A 68 2.98 5.47 22.46
CA ALA A 68 2.53 5.96 21.15
C ALA A 68 1.21 5.30 20.71
N VAL A 69 1.05 3.99 20.89
CA VAL A 69 -0.20 3.27 20.60
C VAL A 69 -1.35 3.76 21.48
N SER A 70 -1.12 3.92 22.78
CA SER A 70 -2.12 4.46 23.71
C SER A 70 -2.54 5.88 23.33
N TYR A 71 -1.59 6.73 22.94
CA TYR A 71 -1.85 8.08 22.48
C TYR A 71 -2.66 8.10 21.17
N ALA A 72 -2.26 7.29 20.18
CA ALA A 72 -2.97 7.13 18.92
C ALA A 72 -4.42 6.64 19.13
N GLY A 73 -4.62 5.66 20.02
CA GLY A 73 -5.93 5.14 20.35
C GLY A 73 -6.89 6.21 20.89
N LYS A 74 -6.40 7.16 21.71
CA LYS A 74 -7.20 8.30 22.21
C LYS A 74 -7.67 9.24 21.09
N LYS A 75 -7.03 9.19 19.92
CA LYS A 75 -7.34 9.99 18.72
C LYS A 75 -8.05 9.19 17.64
N GLY A 76 -8.41 7.92 17.92
CA GLY A 76 -9.02 7.03 16.93
C GLY A 76 -8.06 6.60 15.82
N ILE A 77 -6.73 6.68 16.05
CA ILE A 77 -5.71 6.29 15.08
C ILE A 77 -5.16 4.90 15.44
N GLY A 78 -5.15 3.98 14.46
CA GLY A 78 -4.49 2.69 14.59
C GLY A 78 -2.99 2.77 14.28
N ILE A 79 -2.15 2.12 15.07
CA ILE A 79 -0.72 1.99 14.77
C ILE A 79 -0.44 0.66 14.08
N LYS A 80 0.32 0.71 12.99
CA LYS A 80 0.84 -0.45 12.28
C LYS A 80 2.36 -0.42 12.30
N LEU A 81 2.99 -1.59 12.37
CA LEU A 81 4.45 -1.69 12.43
C LEU A 81 5.02 -2.35 11.19
N TYR A 82 6.17 -1.89 10.73
CA TYR A 82 7.02 -2.70 9.84
C TYR A 82 7.38 -4.00 10.54
N TYR A 83 6.84 -5.12 10.06
CA TYR A 83 7.06 -6.42 10.67
C TYR A 83 6.82 -7.56 9.67
N THR A 84 7.94 -8.05 9.11
CA THR A 84 8.06 -9.23 8.25
C THR A 84 9.15 -10.16 8.84
N GLU A 85 9.47 -11.25 8.15
CA GLU A 85 10.45 -12.25 8.61
C GLU A 85 11.71 -12.29 7.72
N ARG A 86 11.64 -11.77 6.49
CA ARG A 86 12.69 -11.90 5.46
C ARG A 86 14.10 -11.47 5.91
N GLU A 87 14.21 -10.38 6.68
CA GLU A 87 15.47 -9.86 7.19
C GLU A 87 15.53 -9.89 8.72
N HIS A 88 16.64 -10.39 9.27
CA HIS A 88 16.88 -10.42 10.71
C HIS A 88 18.03 -9.49 11.09
N SER A 89 17.83 -8.69 12.14
CA SER A 89 18.77 -7.69 12.64
C SER A 89 19.88 -8.31 13.50
N ASN A 90 21.08 -7.70 13.50
CA ASN A 90 22.13 -8.02 14.45
C ASN A 90 21.75 -7.77 15.92
N HIS A 91 20.68 -7.02 16.17
CA HIS A 91 20.17 -6.70 17.52
C HIS A 91 19.10 -7.66 18.04
N MET A 92 18.66 -8.64 17.25
CA MET A 92 17.78 -9.69 17.76
C MET A 92 18.51 -10.53 18.80
N ALA A 93 17.82 -10.90 19.89
CA ALA A 93 18.43 -11.69 20.96
C ALA A 93 18.93 -13.05 20.47
N GLU A 94 18.28 -13.59 19.43
CA GLU A 94 18.49 -14.91 18.86
C GLU A 94 19.59 -14.93 17.79
N THR A 95 20.13 -13.79 17.36
CA THR A 95 21.06 -13.69 16.22
C THR A 95 22.26 -14.63 16.34
N PHE A 96 22.85 -14.75 17.53
CA PHE A 96 23.98 -15.66 17.75
C PHE A 96 23.56 -17.13 17.87
N VAL A 97 22.29 -17.41 18.19
CA VAL A 97 21.74 -18.76 18.12
C VAL A 97 21.58 -19.18 16.65
N TYR A 98 21.15 -18.28 15.77
CA TYR A 98 21.05 -18.57 14.34
C TYR A 98 22.39 -18.96 13.72
N LYS A 99 23.49 -18.35 14.20
CA LYS A 99 24.85 -18.75 13.80
C LYS A 99 25.13 -20.22 14.11
N ALA A 100 24.69 -20.73 15.26
CA ALA A 100 24.87 -22.13 15.65
C ALA A 100 24.01 -23.10 14.83
N LEU A 101 22.85 -22.64 14.34
CA LEU A 101 21.95 -23.42 13.47
C LEU A 101 22.40 -23.38 11.99
N GLY A 102 23.41 -22.58 11.66
CA GLY A 102 24.02 -22.51 10.33
C GLY A 102 23.00 -22.28 9.23
N ASP A 103 23.02 -23.16 8.23
CA ASP A 103 22.20 -23.05 7.03
C ASP A 103 20.74 -23.47 7.23
N GLU A 104 20.31 -23.88 8.43
CA GLU A 104 18.89 -24.10 8.71
C GLU A 104 18.11 -22.77 8.65
N ILE A 105 18.69 -21.71 9.21
CA ILE A 105 18.05 -20.40 9.35
C ILE A 105 18.63 -19.39 8.35
N ILE A 106 19.94 -19.41 8.15
CA ILE A 106 20.61 -18.37 7.37
C ILE A 106 20.58 -18.73 5.89
N LEU A 107 20.11 -17.80 5.05
CA LEU A 107 20.18 -17.96 3.60
C LEU A 107 21.55 -17.51 3.09
N ARG A 108 22.28 -18.46 2.49
CA ARG A 108 23.62 -18.22 1.91
C ARG A 108 23.54 -17.95 0.41
N LYS A 109 24.39 -17.04 -0.04
CA LYS A 109 24.53 -16.68 -1.45
C LYS A 109 24.97 -17.90 -2.27
N LYS A 110 24.23 -18.22 -3.32
CA LYS A 110 24.65 -19.18 -4.36
C LYS A 110 24.96 -18.41 -5.65
N GLY A 111 26.21 -18.43 -6.10
CA GLY A 111 26.63 -17.76 -7.34
C GLY A 111 26.79 -16.24 -7.20
N VAL A 112 26.70 -15.52 -8.32
CA VAL A 112 26.84 -14.05 -8.36
C VAL A 112 25.49 -13.40 -8.07
N SER A 113 25.46 -12.46 -7.13
CA SER A 113 24.29 -11.65 -6.82
C SER A 113 24.65 -10.18 -6.94
N HIS A 114 23.74 -9.39 -7.50
CA HIS A 114 23.84 -7.94 -7.56
C HIS A 114 23.04 -7.37 -6.39
N SER A 115 23.72 -7.11 -5.27
CA SER A 115 23.09 -6.39 -4.16
C SER A 115 22.79 -4.95 -4.60
N TRP A 116 21.62 -4.44 -4.23
CA TRP A 116 21.35 -3.01 -4.35
C TRP A 116 22.20 -2.19 -3.38
N GLN A 117 22.63 -2.79 -2.26
CA GLN A 117 23.57 -2.18 -1.33
C GLN A 117 25.01 -2.32 -1.83
N LYS A 118 25.69 -1.18 -1.94
CA LYS A 118 27.08 -1.10 -2.43
C LYS A 118 28.10 -1.60 -1.41
N GLU A 119 27.78 -1.56 -0.12
CA GLU A 119 28.65 -1.94 0.98
C GLU A 119 28.08 -3.17 1.68
N LYS A 120 28.87 -4.23 1.82
CA LYS A 120 28.58 -5.32 2.76
C LYS A 120 29.22 -4.97 4.10
N PRO A 121 28.44 -4.77 5.19
CA PRO A 121 29.00 -4.44 6.48
C PRO A 121 30.03 -5.49 6.94
N GLN A 122 31.24 -5.06 7.29
CA GLN A 122 32.34 -5.96 7.70
C GLN A 122 31.93 -6.87 8.86
N TRP A 123 31.12 -6.34 9.79
CA TRP A 123 30.55 -7.10 10.89
C TRP A 123 29.84 -8.39 10.45
N LEU A 124 29.11 -8.36 9.32
CA LEU A 124 28.45 -9.57 8.80
C LEU A 124 29.46 -10.60 8.32
N ILE A 125 30.55 -10.16 7.68
CA ILE A 125 31.61 -11.05 7.20
C ILE A 125 32.30 -11.71 8.40
N ASP A 126 32.69 -10.91 9.40
CA ASP A 126 33.41 -11.40 10.58
C ASP A 126 32.56 -12.40 11.39
N ASN A 127 31.24 -12.19 11.44
CA ASN A 127 30.35 -13.01 12.26
C ASN A 127 29.75 -14.21 11.50
N PHE A 128 29.46 -14.07 10.21
CA PHE A 128 28.73 -15.08 9.45
C PHE A 128 29.48 -15.61 8.24
N GLY A 129 30.54 -14.96 7.75
CA GLY A 129 31.33 -15.40 6.59
C GLY A 129 31.02 -14.63 5.29
N GLU A 130 31.83 -14.84 4.26
CA GLU A 130 31.76 -14.06 3.01
C GLU A 130 30.51 -14.32 2.14
N ASP A 131 29.83 -15.42 2.35
CA ASP A 131 28.66 -15.85 1.60
C ASP A 131 27.31 -15.36 2.19
N ILE A 132 27.33 -14.66 3.34
CA ILE A 132 26.11 -14.06 3.92
C ILE A 132 25.51 -13.02 2.97
N ILE A 133 24.18 -13.03 2.83
CA ILE A 133 23.44 -12.06 2.02
C ILE A 133 23.04 -10.89 2.94
N PRO A 134 23.58 -9.68 2.73
CA PRO A 134 23.18 -8.52 3.52
C PRO A 134 21.73 -8.12 3.20
N GLY A 135 20.97 -7.79 4.23
CA GLY A 135 19.66 -7.15 4.16
C GLY A 135 19.78 -5.64 4.38
N TRP A 136 18.70 -4.97 4.76
CA TRP A 136 18.70 -3.55 5.13
C TRP A 136 19.79 -3.15 6.14
N PHE A 137 20.32 -1.93 5.97
CA PHE A 137 21.37 -1.38 6.82
C PHE A 137 21.08 0.08 7.18
N VAL A 138 21.00 0.38 8.48
CA VAL A 138 20.74 1.73 8.99
C VAL A 138 21.93 2.26 9.78
N LYS A 139 22.53 3.34 9.27
CA LYS A 139 23.65 4.04 9.93
C LYS A 139 23.13 5.10 10.89
N TYR A 140 23.11 4.78 12.18
CA TYR A 140 22.82 5.74 13.24
C TYR A 140 24.03 6.63 13.58
N LYS A 141 24.06 7.84 13.02
CA LYS A 141 25.14 8.83 13.29
C LYS A 141 24.86 9.72 14.51
N HIS A 142 23.62 9.76 14.95
CA HIS A 142 23.11 10.64 16.00
C HIS A 142 21.99 9.93 16.79
N GLY A 143 21.54 10.53 17.90
CA GLY A 143 20.45 10.01 18.73
C GLY A 143 20.87 8.90 19.69
N LYS A 144 19.88 8.21 20.28
CA LYS A 144 20.07 7.14 21.29
C LYS A 144 20.98 6.02 20.78
N TYR A 145 20.83 5.66 19.51
CA TYR A 145 21.55 4.57 18.85
C TYR A 145 22.82 5.02 18.13
N LYS A 146 23.39 6.19 18.48
CA LYS A 146 24.60 6.69 17.81
C LYS A 146 25.73 5.64 17.84
N ASN A 147 26.24 5.30 16.66
CA ASN A 147 27.26 4.29 16.40
C ASN A 147 26.82 2.83 16.66
N ASP A 148 25.54 2.60 16.93
CA ASP A 148 24.95 1.28 17.12
C ASP A 148 24.05 0.94 15.93
N HIS A 149 24.68 0.60 14.81
CA HIS A 149 24.01 0.47 13.51
C HIS A 149 23.20 -0.81 13.37
N ASP A 150 21.99 -0.71 12.82
CA ASP A 150 21.18 -1.88 12.48
C ASP A 150 21.70 -2.51 11.19
N ILE A 151 22.24 -3.72 11.30
CA ILE A 151 22.85 -4.51 10.24
C ILE A 151 22.06 -5.81 10.13
N SER A 152 21.30 -5.97 9.05
CA SER A 152 20.49 -7.16 8.84
C SER A 152 21.01 -8.10 7.76
N PHE A 153 20.50 -9.32 7.77
CA PHE A 153 20.82 -10.37 6.80
C PHE A 153 19.57 -11.17 6.44
N ILE A 154 19.60 -11.81 5.28
CA ILE A 154 18.46 -12.59 4.78
C ILE A 154 18.43 -13.96 5.47
N VAL A 155 17.26 -14.34 5.96
CA VAL A 155 16.98 -15.69 6.49
C VAL A 155 16.27 -16.55 5.45
N ARG A 156 16.24 -17.86 5.68
CA ARG A 156 15.49 -18.79 4.84
C ARG A 156 13.98 -18.61 5.07
N PRO A 157 13.17 -18.70 4.00
CA PRO A 157 11.72 -18.84 4.14
C PRO A 157 11.36 -20.22 4.72
N ASP A 158 10.12 -20.36 5.16
CA ASP A 158 9.50 -21.63 5.59
C ASP A 158 10.26 -22.33 6.73
N THR A 159 10.71 -21.55 7.72
CA THR A 159 11.46 -22.10 8.86
C THR A 159 10.64 -22.06 10.15
N ARG A 160 11.22 -22.57 11.23
CA ARG A 160 10.63 -22.44 12.58
C ARG A 160 10.41 -20.98 13.01
N LEU A 161 11.05 -20.01 12.34
CA LEU A 161 10.91 -18.59 12.63
C LEU A 161 9.52 -18.05 12.30
N ASP A 162 8.76 -18.69 11.40
CA ASP A 162 7.34 -18.38 11.19
C ASP A 162 6.52 -18.48 12.49
N ASN A 163 6.83 -19.46 13.34
CA ASN A 163 6.19 -19.59 14.65
C ASN A 163 6.60 -18.48 15.61
N TYR A 164 7.88 -18.09 15.57
CA TYR A 164 8.40 -16.99 16.37
C TYR A 164 7.77 -15.66 15.93
N TYR A 165 7.64 -15.43 14.63
CA TYR A 165 6.95 -14.28 14.04
C TYR A 165 5.49 -14.19 14.50
N VAL A 166 4.71 -15.28 14.39
CA VAL A 166 3.30 -15.30 14.79
C VAL A 166 3.14 -15.05 16.29
N GLU A 167 3.99 -15.66 17.12
CA GLU A 167 3.92 -15.43 18.58
C GLU A 167 4.37 -14.01 18.96
N GLY A 168 5.40 -13.48 18.30
CA GLY A 168 5.81 -12.09 18.45
C GLY A 168 4.69 -11.12 18.08
N LEU A 169 3.99 -11.37 16.97
CA LEU A 169 2.80 -10.61 16.57
C LEU A 169 1.69 -10.72 17.62
N ASN A 170 1.42 -11.92 18.12
CA ASN A 170 0.43 -12.16 19.17
C ASN A 170 0.74 -11.37 20.43
N TRP A 171 2.01 -11.37 20.84
CA TRP A 171 2.48 -10.60 21.98
C TRP A 171 2.32 -9.10 21.75
N LEU A 172 2.67 -8.57 20.57
CA LEU A 172 2.49 -7.15 20.24
C LEU A 172 1.01 -6.74 20.27
N VAL A 173 0.11 -7.59 19.77
CA VAL A 173 -1.33 -7.34 19.83
C VAL A 173 -1.81 -7.30 21.28
N ASP A 174 -1.49 -8.34 22.07
CA ASP A 174 -2.03 -8.48 23.43
C ASP A 174 -1.40 -7.48 24.43
N ASN A 175 -0.13 -7.12 24.24
CA ASN A 175 0.62 -6.32 25.22
C ASN A 175 0.85 -4.87 24.80
N VAL A 176 0.93 -4.60 23.48
CA VAL A 176 1.17 -3.26 22.94
C VAL A 176 -0.10 -2.65 22.35
N GLY A 177 -1.02 -3.47 21.83
CA GLY A 177 -2.31 -3.03 21.31
C GLY A 177 -2.24 -2.50 19.86
N ILE A 178 -1.24 -2.94 19.09
CA ILE A 178 -1.09 -2.54 17.69
C ILE A 178 -2.34 -2.91 16.87
N LYS A 179 -2.60 -2.14 15.82
CA LYS A 179 -3.76 -2.30 14.91
C LYS A 179 -3.35 -2.83 13.54
N GLY A 180 -2.20 -3.47 13.45
CA GLY A 180 -1.77 -4.11 12.21
C GLY A 180 -0.27 -4.11 11.98
N ILE A 181 0.07 -4.60 10.81
CA ILE A 181 1.44 -4.72 10.32
C ILE A 181 1.54 -4.20 8.88
N TYR A 182 2.71 -3.70 8.57
CA TYR A 182 3.19 -3.34 7.25
C TYR A 182 4.27 -4.36 6.86
N ILE A 183 4.08 -4.99 5.71
CA ILE A 183 5.00 -5.97 5.14
C ILE A 183 5.66 -5.34 3.92
N ASP A 184 6.96 -5.55 3.73
CA ASP A 184 7.74 -4.98 2.64
C ASP A 184 8.50 -6.09 1.94
N ASP A 185 7.84 -6.65 0.91
CA ASP A 185 8.10 -8.00 0.45
C ASP A 185 8.08 -9.04 1.61
N THR A 186 8.03 -10.32 1.27
CA THR A 186 8.01 -11.33 2.33
C THR A 186 8.50 -12.70 1.90
N SER A 187 9.08 -13.40 2.88
CA SER A 187 9.32 -14.84 2.87
C SER A 187 8.16 -15.63 3.47
N LEU A 188 7.17 -14.95 4.08
CA LEU A 188 6.10 -15.59 4.82
C LEU A 188 5.14 -16.32 3.88
N ASP A 189 4.88 -17.59 4.21
CA ASP A 189 3.96 -18.42 3.46
C ASP A 189 2.49 -18.08 3.75
N ARG A 190 1.61 -18.73 2.96
CA ARG A 190 0.16 -18.66 3.13
C ARG A 190 -0.28 -19.03 4.55
N THR A 191 0.28 -20.09 5.13
CA THR A 191 -0.12 -20.60 6.45
C THR A 191 0.17 -19.59 7.54
N THR A 192 1.32 -18.93 7.45
CA THR A 192 1.79 -17.96 8.42
C THR A 192 1.00 -16.68 8.34
N LEU A 193 0.68 -16.18 7.15
CA LEU A 193 -0.19 -15.01 7.00
C LEU A 193 -1.65 -15.30 7.38
N GLU A 194 -2.15 -16.53 7.17
CA GLU A 194 -3.45 -16.93 7.72
C GLU A 194 -3.47 -16.85 9.26
N ARG A 195 -2.41 -17.34 9.91
CA ARG A 195 -2.26 -17.27 11.38
C ARG A 195 -2.11 -15.83 11.87
N ALA A 196 -1.29 -15.03 11.18
CA ALA A 196 -1.12 -13.61 11.48
C ALA A 196 -2.45 -12.85 11.37
N LYS A 197 -3.27 -13.16 10.35
CA LYS A 197 -4.60 -12.58 10.21
C LYS A 197 -5.52 -12.96 11.35
N LYS A 198 -5.50 -14.20 11.82
CA LYS A 198 -6.28 -14.65 13.00
C LYS A 198 -5.85 -13.93 14.28
N VAL A 199 -4.56 -13.71 14.47
CA VAL A 199 -4.05 -12.93 15.62
C VAL A 199 -4.57 -11.48 15.56
N LEU A 200 -4.46 -10.84 14.40
CA LEU A 200 -4.89 -9.44 14.22
C LEU A 200 -6.41 -9.23 14.32
N GLN A 201 -7.23 -10.27 14.10
CA GLN A 201 -8.68 -10.21 14.30
C GLN A 201 -9.08 -9.83 15.74
N LYS A 202 -8.24 -10.10 16.74
CA LYS A 202 -8.47 -9.67 18.14
C LYS A 202 -8.65 -8.15 18.28
N THR A 203 -8.13 -7.37 17.34
CA THR A 203 -8.08 -5.91 17.41
C THR A 203 -8.61 -5.22 16.15
N ASP A 204 -9.28 -5.96 15.25
CA ASP A 204 -9.62 -5.53 13.88
C ASP A 204 -8.39 -5.06 13.08
N GLY A 205 -7.25 -5.68 13.34
CA GLY A 205 -5.96 -5.28 12.80
C GLY A 205 -5.81 -5.55 11.29
N LEU A 206 -5.00 -4.70 10.66
CA LEU A 206 -4.82 -4.68 9.21
C LEU A 206 -3.44 -5.16 8.78
N ILE A 207 -3.36 -5.88 7.67
CA ILE A 207 -2.12 -6.22 6.98
C ILE A 207 -2.08 -5.42 5.68
N ASP A 208 -1.09 -4.54 5.51
CA ASP A 208 -0.79 -3.97 4.20
C ASP A 208 0.58 -4.39 3.73
N MET A 209 0.71 -4.65 2.42
CA MET A 209 1.95 -5.13 1.85
C MET A 209 2.44 -4.20 0.75
N HIS A 210 3.68 -3.75 0.91
CA HIS A 210 4.47 -3.17 -0.16
C HIS A 210 5.18 -4.26 -0.95
N MET A 211 5.27 -4.04 -2.25
CA MET A 211 6.07 -4.85 -3.16
C MET A 211 6.86 -3.89 -4.04
N TRP A 212 8.16 -4.14 -4.15
CA TRP A 212 8.98 -3.52 -5.19
C TRP A 212 8.51 -3.97 -6.58
N ASN A 213 8.99 -3.37 -7.66
CA ASN A 213 8.70 -3.88 -9.00
C ASN A 213 9.59 -5.11 -9.30
N HIS A 214 9.02 -6.30 -9.20
CA HIS A 214 9.75 -7.55 -9.42
C HIS A 214 10.00 -7.90 -10.89
N GLU A 215 9.43 -7.13 -11.84
CA GLU A 215 9.79 -7.21 -13.26
C GLU A 215 11.15 -6.53 -13.54
N GLU A 216 11.78 -5.92 -12.53
CA GLU A 216 13.18 -5.53 -12.65
C GLU A 216 14.08 -6.77 -12.66
N VAL A 217 15.08 -6.78 -13.54
CA VAL A 217 15.98 -7.94 -13.75
C VAL A 217 16.70 -8.35 -12.47
N ARG A 218 17.00 -7.41 -11.57
CA ARG A 218 17.63 -7.68 -10.27
C ARG A 218 16.68 -8.37 -9.27
N ALA A 219 15.37 -8.24 -9.48
CA ALA A 219 14.34 -8.82 -8.63
C ALA A 219 13.88 -10.21 -9.10
N GLY A 220 14.21 -10.59 -10.34
CA GLY A 220 13.88 -11.90 -10.90
C GLY A 220 12.97 -11.89 -12.12
N ASP A 221 12.61 -10.70 -12.65
CA ASP A 221 11.81 -10.53 -13.86
C ASP A 221 10.45 -11.27 -13.78
N VAL A 222 9.70 -11.02 -12.69
CA VAL A 222 8.44 -11.69 -12.37
C VAL A 222 7.37 -10.70 -11.91
N SER A 223 6.11 -10.94 -12.29
CA SER A 223 4.94 -10.20 -11.78
C SER A 223 4.79 -10.40 -10.27
N CYS A 224 4.64 -9.30 -9.53
CA CYS A 224 4.41 -9.28 -8.09
C CYS A 224 3.09 -9.97 -7.75
N MET A 225 2.04 -9.67 -8.53
CA MET A 225 0.71 -10.22 -8.27
C MET A 225 0.69 -11.74 -8.49
N ASN A 226 1.42 -12.25 -9.49
CA ASN A 226 1.60 -13.68 -9.67
C ASN A 226 2.45 -14.30 -8.55
N LEU A 227 3.59 -13.69 -8.21
CA LEU A 227 4.51 -14.18 -7.17
C LEU A 227 3.80 -14.37 -5.83
N TYR A 228 2.94 -13.43 -5.44
CA TYR A 228 2.28 -13.40 -4.14
C TYR A 228 0.79 -13.81 -4.17
N THR A 229 0.31 -14.40 -5.28
CA THR A 229 -1.12 -14.75 -5.46
C THR A 229 -1.71 -15.51 -4.27
N GLU A 230 -0.96 -16.43 -3.65
CA GLU A 230 -1.49 -17.26 -2.57
C GLU A 230 -1.68 -16.51 -1.23
N ILE A 231 -0.98 -15.40 -1.04
CA ILE A 231 -1.03 -14.62 0.21
C ILE A 231 -1.92 -13.38 0.14
N ILE A 232 -2.17 -12.84 -1.06
CA ILE A 232 -2.98 -11.63 -1.25
C ILE A 232 -4.36 -11.68 -0.56
N PRO A 233 -5.08 -12.82 -0.51
CA PRO A 233 -6.35 -12.93 0.22
C PRO A 233 -6.30 -12.52 1.70
N PHE A 234 -5.15 -12.68 2.35
CA PHE A 234 -4.98 -12.38 3.77
C PHE A 234 -4.64 -10.91 4.02
N LEU A 235 -4.28 -10.17 2.97
CA LEU A 235 -3.96 -8.75 3.02
C LEU A 235 -5.23 -7.89 3.00
N ASP A 236 -5.16 -6.69 3.55
CA ASP A 236 -6.25 -5.71 3.50
C ASP A 236 -6.04 -4.69 2.37
N SER A 237 -4.80 -4.43 1.98
CA SER A 237 -4.44 -3.55 0.86
C SER A 237 -3.02 -3.84 0.38
N VAL A 238 -2.73 -3.48 -0.87
CA VAL A 238 -1.38 -3.56 -1.44
C VAL A 238 -0.84 -2.16 -1.77
N TRP A 239 0.47 -2.03 -1.82
CA TRP A 239 1.15 -0.79 -2.18
C TRP A 239 2.23 -1.07 -3.21
N LEU A 240 1.84 -1.06 -4.49
CA LEU A 240 2.76 -1.26 -5.61
C LEU A 240 3.10 0.09 -6.22
N GLY A 241 4.34 0.50 -6.04
CA GLY A 241 4.74 1.79 -6.53
C GLY A 241 6.22 2.07 -6.65
N GLU A 242 7.08 1.41 -5.90
CA GLU A 242 8.51 1.59 -6.12
C GLU A 242 8.92 0.94 -7.45
N GLY A 243 9.43 1.74 -8.38
CA GLY A 243 9.78 1.25 -9.73
C GLY A 243 8.61 1.03 -10.67
N PHE A 244 7.38 1.44 -10.29
CA PHE A 244 6.19 1.38 -11.15
C PHE A 244 5.90 2.73 -11.82
N PHE A 245 6.20 2.83 -13.11
CA PHE A 245 6.01 4.07 -13.87
C PHE A 245 4.60 4.16 -14.48
N TYR A 246 3.60 4.45 -13.65
CA TYR A 246 2.16 4.40 -13.99
C TYR A 246 1.75 4.95 -15.36
N LYS A 247 2.34 6.06 -15.79
CA LYS A 247 2.03 6.72 -17.07
C LYS A 247 2.53 5.97 -18.30
N LYS A 248 3.33 4.93 -18.14
CA LYS A 248 3.79 4.06 -19.23
C LYS A 248 2.87 2.88 -19.47
N TYR A 249 2.13 2.45 -18.46
CA TYR A 249 1.38 1.19 -18.50
C TYR A 249 0.07 1.27 -19.29
N SER A 250 -0.34 0.13 -19.83
CA SER A 250 -1.67 -0.04 -20.43
C SER A 250 -2.73 -0.11 -19.33
N PRO A 251 -4.02 0.10 -19.66
CA PRO A 251 -5.09 -0.08 -18.66
C PRO A 251 -5.11 -1.50 -18.09
N GLU A 252 -4.92 -2.52 -18.92
CA GLU A 252 -4.89 -3.93 -18.51
C GLU A 252 -3.76 -4.21 -17.51
N TYR A 253 -2.56 -3.68 -17.76
CA TYR A 253 -1.43 -3.87 -16.85
C TYR A 253 -1.69 -3.19 -15.49
N VAL A 254 -2.21 -1.96 -15.46
CA VAL A 254 -2.55 -1.30 -14.19
C VAL A 254 -3.61 -2.11 -13.42
N LEU A 255 -4.61 -2.64 -14.13
CA LEU A 255 -5.64 -3.48 -13.50
C LEU A 255 -5.06 -4.79 -12.94
N ALA A 256 -4.28 -5.52 -13.73
CA ALA A 256 -3.77 -6.84 -13.38
C ALA A 256 -2.64 -6.80 -12.35
N GLU A 257 -1.69 -5.86 -12.51
CA GLU A 257 -0.44 -5.84 -11.75
C GLU A 257 -0.43 -4.83 -10.61
N VAL A 258 -1.04 -3.66 -10.78
CA VAL A 258 -0.87 -2.55 -9.82
C VAL A 258 -2.07 -2.42 -8.87
N SER A 259 -3.27 -2.70 -9.36
CA SER A 259 -4.50 -2.27 -8.67
C SER A 259 -4.92 -3.11 -7.46
N GLY A 260 -4.52 -4.39 -7.41
CA GLY A 260 -5.05 -5.35 -6.43
C GLY A 260 -6.49 -5.82 -6.67
N ILE A 261 -7.26 -5.12 -7.52
CA ILE A 261 -8.70 -5.33 -7.73
C ILE A 261 -9.05 -6.78 -8.09
N PRO A 262 -8.32 -7.45 -9.03
CA PRO A 262 -8.64 -8.84 -9.37
C PRO A 262 -8.63 -9.79 -8.18
N TYR A 263 -7.87 -9.47 -7.13
CA TYR A 263 -7.64 -10.30 -5.96
C TYR A 263 -8.48 -9.93 -4.74
N GLY A 264 -9.36 -8.92 -4.86
CA GLY A 264 -10.23 -8.54 -3.74
C GLY A 264 -9.64 -7.54 -2.77
N VAL A 265 -8.56 -6.85 -3.16
CA VAL A 265 -7.93 -5.78 -2.37
C VAL A 265 -7.80 -4.53 -3.22
N THR A 266 -7.53 -3.39 -2.61
CA THR A 266 -7.19 -2.15 -3.32
C THR A 266 -5.71 -1.84 -3.19
N GLY A 267 -5.20 -1.14 -4.20
CA GLY A 267 -3.82 -0.69 -4.28
C GLY A 267 -3.64 0.76 -3.80
N GLN A 268 -2.39 1.10 -3.48
CA GLN A 268 -1.92 2.46 -3.34
C GLN A 268 -0.74 2.71 -4.28
N MET A 269 -0.47 3.98 -4.56
CA MET A 269 0.64 4.42 -5.42
C MET A 269 1.81 5.00 -4.60
N LEU A 270 3.02 4.98 -5.18
CA LEU A 270 4.26 5.53 -4.59
C LEU A 270 4.99 6.44 -5.58
N GLU A 271 5.40 5.91 -6.76
CA GLU A 271 6.31 6.60 -7.68
C GLU A 271 5.83 8.02 -8.02
N GLY A 272 6.68 9.01 -7.74
CA GLY A 272 6.41 10.42 -8.05
C GLY A 272 5.18 11.01 -7.36
N GLY A 273 4.68 10.40 -6.28
CA GLY A 273 3.44 10.80 -5.59
C GLY A 273 2.16 10.33 -6.28
N GLY A 274 2.28 9.38 -7.23
CA GLY A 274 1.18 8.79 -7.97
C GLY A 274 0.54 9.71 -9.02
N ASP A 275 -0.50 9.20 -9.69
CA ASP A 275 -1.36 9.98 -10.58
C ASP A 275 -2.80 9.93 -10.06
N LEU A 276 -3.27 11.01 -9.44
CA LEU A 276 -4.57 11.03 -8.78
C LEU A 276 -5.74 10.75 -9.73
N TYR A 277 -5.64 11.09 -11.02
CA TYR A 277 -6.71 10.79 -11.97
C TYR A 277 -6.72 9.31 -12.37
N LEU A 278 -5.54 8.72 -12.58
CA LEU A 278 -5.42 7.27 -12.75
C LEU A 278 -5.88 6.54 -11.48
N GLY A 279 -5.54 7.08 -10.31
CA GLY A 279 -5.96 6.58 -9.01
C GLY A 279 -7.47 6.51 -8.88
N MET A 280 -8.19 7.57 -9.26
CA MET A 280 -9.66 7.56 -9.32
C MET A 280 -10.22 6.53 -10.30
N LEU A 281 -9.46 6.07 -11.30
CA LEU A 281 -9.93 5.01 -12.19
C LEU A 281 -9.92 3.63 -11.49
N TYR A 282 -9.00 3.41 -10.56
CA TYR A 282 -8.77 2.10 -9.92
C TYR A 282 -8.95 2.12 -8.39
N ALA A 283 -9.61 3.15 -7.84
CA ALA A 283 -9.74 3.37 -6.40
C ALA A 283 -8.39 3.32 -5.64
N MET A 284 -7.32 3.80 -6.29
CA MET A 284 -6.00 3.90 -5.70
C MET A 284 -5.68 5.35 -5.33
N ASN A 285 -5.07 5.56 -4.18
CA ASN A 285 -4.53 6.86 -3.79
C ASN A 285 -3.01 6.73 -3.52
N ASN A 286 -2.31 7.85 -3.43
CA ASN A 286 -0.92 7.86 -2.98
C ASN A 286 -0.80 7.52 -1.48
N ARG A 287 0.34 7.00 -1.04
CA ARG A 287 0.66 6.84 0.38
C ARG A 287 1.04 8.20 0.98
N TYR A 288 0.21 8.71 1.90
CA TYR A 288 0.50 9.97 2.56
C TYR A 288 1.76 9.86 3.44
N GLY A 289 2.66 10.84 3.33
CA GLY A 289 3.84 10.97 4.20
C GLY A 289 5.12 10.38 3.59
N TRP A 290 5.00 9.51 2.59
CA TRP A 290 6.16 8.89 1.94
C TRP A 290 6.69 9.81 0.82
N GLY A 291 7.37 10.89 1.24
CA GLY A 291 7.87 11.95 0.35
C GLY A 291 6.80 12.89 -0.22
N TYR A 292 5.52 12.50 -0.21
CA TYR A 292 4.41 13.26 -0.78
C TYR A 292 3.21 13.32 0.17
N ARG A 293 2.44 14.42 0.08
CA ARG A 293 1.27 14.70 0.95
C ARG A 293 -0.03 14.98 0.18
N ASN A 294 -0.02 14.78 -1.13
CA ASN A 294 -1.15 15.06 -2.04
C ASN A 294 -2.35 14.12 -1.88
N ALA A 295 -2.24 13.02 -1.13
CA ALA A 295 -3.34 12.07 -0.93
C ALA A 295 -4.60 12.72 -0.33
N VAL A 296 -4.43 13.74 0.53
CA VAL A 296 -5.52 14.49 1.17
C VAL A 296 -6.40 15.23 0.17
N ASP A 297 -5.87 15.59 -1.01
CA ASP A 297 -6.66 16.25 -2.03
C ASP A 297 -7.71 15.32 -2.64
N MET A 298 -7.39 14.03 -2.76
CA MET A 298 -8.33 13.01 -3.20
C MET A 298 -9.27 12.60 -2.07
N TYR A 299 -8.77 12.46 -0.82
CA TYR A 299 -9.61 12.15 0.33
C TYR A 299 -10.72 13.19 0.54
N ARG A 300 -10.44 14.48 0.34
CA ARG A 300 -11.49 15.51 0.38
C ARG A 300 -12.58 15.30 -0.68
N ILE A 301 -12.23 14.88 -1.90
CA ILE A 301 -13.25 14.57 -2.93
C ILE A 301 -14.06 13.34 -2.52
N TRP A 302 -13.40 12.33 -1.96
CA TRP A 302 -14.05 11.13 -1.44
C TRP A 302 -15.04 11.47 -0.32
N ASP A 303 -14.64 12.32 0.62
CA ASP A 303 -15.45 12.78 1.74
C ASP A 303 -16.63 13.66 1.27
N ASP A 304 -16.36 14.67 0.44
CA ASP A 304 -17.39 15.58 -0.11
C ASP A 304 -18.46 14.83 -0.92
N PHE A 305 -18.05 13.76 -1.61
CA PHE A 305 -18.98 12.88 -2.34
C PHE A 305 -19.61 11.81 -1.46
N GLY A 306 -19.04 11.49 -0.28
CA GLY A 306 -19.39 10.32 0.53
C GLY A 306 -19.14 9.00 -0.20
N ILE A 307 -17.96 8.82 -0.77
CA ILE A 307 -17.62 7.71 -1.68
C ILE A 307 -17.79 6.32 -1.06
N GLU A 308 -17.73 6.21 0.28
CA GLU A 308 -17.90 4.97 1.03
C GLU A 308 -19.25 4.29 0.79
N ASP A 309 -20.28 5.08 0.49
CA ASP A 309 -21.63 4.59 0.21
C ASP A 309 -21.87 4.32 -1.28
N SER A 310 -20.84 4.47 -2.12
CA SER A 310 -20.94 4.31 -3.57
C SER A 310 -20.56 2.91 -4.04
N LYS A 311 -21.09 2.53 -5.20
CA LYS A 311 -20.62 1.36 -5.96
C LYS A 311 -19.57 1.80 -6.96
N MET A 312 -18.39 1.19 -6.93
CA MET A 312 -17.36 1.39 -7.94
C MET A 312 -17.60 0.46 -9.14
N LEU A 313 -17.78 1.04 -10.32
CA LEU A 313 -18.06 0.35 -11.57
C LEU A 313 -16.99 0.76 -12.59
N GLY A 314 -15.90 0.00 -12.65
CA GLY A 314 -14.80 0.23 -13.60
C GLY A 314 -15.16 -0.07 -15.05
N TYR A 315 -14.29 0.28 -15.99
CA TYR A 315 -14.52 -0.02 -17.43
C TYR A 315 -14.59 -1.52 -17.72
N TRP A 316 -14.03 -2.36 -16.83
CA TRP A 316 -14.11 -3.81 -16.87
C TRP A 316 -15.45 -4.35 -16.34
N HIS A 317 -16.26 -3.54 -15.65
CA HIS A 317 -17.51 -3.99 -15.04
C HIS A 317 -18.68 -3.88 -16.03
N SER A 318 -19.37 -4.99 -16.28
CA SER A 318 -20.54 -5.08 -17.19
C SER A 318 -21.74 -4.18 -16.85
N LYS A 319 -21.76 -3.54 -15.67
CA LYS A 319 -22.82 -2.64 -15.20
C LYS A 319 -22.39 -1.18 -15.19
N ASN A 320 -21.21 -0.85 -15.71
CA ASN A 320 -20.77 0.52 -15.84
C ASN A 320 -21.76 1.30 -16.73
N PRO A 321 -22.41 2.36 -16.23
CA PRO A 321 -23.41 3.11 -16.99
C PRO A 321 -22.78 4.06 -18.03
N VAL A 322 -21.46 4.19 -18.06
CA VAL A 322 -20.74 5.08 -18.97
C VAL A 322 -19.97 4.28 -20.00
N VAL A 323 -20.11 4.68 -21.26
CA VAL A 323 -19.29 4.16 -22.36
C VAL A 323 -18.68 5.33 -23.11
N SER A 324 -17.36 5.41 -23.10
CA SER A 324 -16.59 6.35 -23.93
C SER A 324 -16.67 5.95 -25.40
N ASN A 325 -16.80 6.93 -26.30
CA ASN A 325 -16.70 6.67 -27.74
C ASN A 325 -15.24 6.63 -28.25
N ASN A 326 -14.26 6.84 -27.37
CA ASN A 326 -12.83 6.73 -27.68
C ASN A 326 -12.21 5.57 -26.89
N PRO A 327 -11.68 4.52 -27.55
CA PRO A 327 -11.14 3.35 -26.87
C PRO A 327 -9.88 3.64 -26.04
N ASN A 328 -9.23 4.78 -26.23
CA ASN A 328 -8.08 5.18 -25.41
C ASN A 328 -8.49 5.90 -24.10
N VAL A 329 -9.77 6.23 -23.95
CA VAL A 329 -10.29 6.95 -22.77
C VAL A 329 -11.20 6.00 -22.00
N MET A 330 -10.68 5.45 -20.92
CA MET A 330 -11.42 4.55 -20.05
C MET A 330 -12.17 5.31 -18.97
N SER A 331 -13.19 4.69 -18.40
CA SER A 331 -14.03 5.31 -17.38
C SER A 331 -14.39 4.39 -16.21
N THR A 332 -14.36 4.94 -15.02
CA THR A 332 -14.86 4.32 -13.78
C THR A 332 -15.94 5.21 -13.19
N VAL A 333 -17.04 4.61 -12.74
CA VAL A 333 -18.16 5.31 -12.12
C VAL A 333 -18.25 4.95 -10.65
N TYR A 334 -18.30 5.95 -9.79
CA TYR A 334 -18.70 5.81 -8.39
C TYR A 334 -20.16 6.21 -8.29
N LEU A 335 -21.05 5.23 -8.10
CA LEU A 335 -22.50 5.38 -8.24
C LEU A 335 -23.21 5.38 -6.90
N LYS A 336 -24.03 6.40 -6.65
CA LYS A 336 -25.06 6.46 -5.61
C LYS A 336 -26.45 6.50 -6.26
N ASP A 337 -27.50 6.53 -5.45
CA ASP A 337 -28.89 6.47 -5.94
C ASP A 337 -29.31 7.72 -6.75
N ASP A 338 -28.76 8.90 -6.42
CA ASP A 338 -29.14 10.19 -7.02
C ASP A 338 -27.94 11.00 -7.56
N GLU A 339 -26.72 10.49 -7.42
CA GLU A 339 -25.52 11.13 -7.93
C GLU A 339 -24.40 10.14 -8.30
N ALA A 340 -23.47 10.57 -9.14
CA ALA A 340 -22.32 9.76 -9.52
C ALA A 340 -21.07 10.59 -9.83
N LEU A 341 -19.89 10.04 -9.54
CA LEU A 341 -18.61 10.54 -10.08
C LEU A 341 -18.20 9.70 -11.28
N LEU A 342 -18.09 10.35 -12.45
CA LEU A 342 -17.57 9.75 -13.67
C LEU A 342 -16.10 10.13 -13.81
N CYS A 343 -15.20 9.16 -13.63
CA CYS A 343 -13.77 9.36 -13.70
C CYS A 343 -13.26 8.84 -15.04
N PHE A 344 -12.72 9.72 -15.88
CA PHE A 344 -12.14 9.35 -17.18
C PHE A 344 -10.63 9.54 -17.19
N TYR A 345 -9.92 8.66 -17.88
CA TYR A 345 -8.48 8.78 -18.05
C TYR A 345 -8.04 8.39 -19.46
N ASN A 346 -7.18 9.21 -20.07
CA ASN A 346 -6.60 8.97 -21.39
C ASN A 346 -5.31 8.14 -21.27
N PHE A 347 -5.35 6.89 -21.75
CA PHE A 347 -4.19 5.99 -21.83
C PHE A 347 -3.32 6.19 -23.07
N ALA A 348 -3.72 7.04 -24.02
CA ALA A 348 -2.87 7.35 -25.17
C ALA A 348 -1.64 8.18 -24.75
N ASP A 349 -0.59 8.05 -25.55
CA ASP A 349 0.63 8.85 -25.49
C ASP A 349 0.49 10.25 -26.10
N LYS A 350 -0.71 10.60 -26.58
CA LYS A 350 -1.07 11.90 -27.16
C LYS A 350 -2.42 12.38 -26.65
N ALA A 351 -2.72 13.66 -26.89
CA ALA A 351 -4.02 14.22 -26.55
C ALA A 351 -5.15 13.50 -27.32
N GLN A 352 -6.27 13.26 -26.65
CA GLN A 352 -7.44 12.60 -27.19
C GLN A 352 -8.68 13.47 -27.00
N SER A 353 -9.55 13.45 -28.00
CA SER A 353 -10.90 13.98 -27.89
C SER A 353 -11.87 12.83 -27.71
N PHE A 354 -12.90 13.01 -26.89
CA PHE A 354 -13.90 11.97 -26.63
C PHE A 354 -15.26 12.58 -26.27
N GLY A 355 -16.32 11.85 -26.58
CA GLY A 355 -17.63 11.96 -25.96
C GLY A 355 -17.96 10.65 -25.25
N PHE A 356 -19.09 10.59 -24.57
CA PHE A 356 -19.53 9.37 -23.91
C PHE A 356 -21.05 9.28 -23.88
N ALA A 357 -21.55 8.04 -23.82
CA ALA A 357 -22.97 7.75 -23.65
C ALA A 357 -23.26 7.38 -22.19
N LEU A 358 -24.44 7.79 -21.71
CA LEU A 358 -24.98 7.43 -20.40
C LEU A 358 -26.13 6.45 -20.56
N ASN A 359 -25.98 5.26 -20.01
CA ASN A 359 -27.07 4.29 -19.90
C ASN A 359 -27.93 4.63 -18.68
N LYS A 360 -29.02 5.38 -18.93
CA LYS A 360 -29.99 5.83 -17.91
C LYS A 360 -30.55 4.70 -17.04
N LYS A 361 -30.76 3.50 -17.63
CA LYS A 361 -31.27 2.33 -16.90
C LYS A 361 -30.25 1.81 -15.89
N LEU A 362 -28.97 1.74 -16.26
CA LEU A 362 -27.90 1.33 -15.35
C LEU A 362 -27.55 2.44 -14.34
N LEU A 363 -27.72 3.71 -14.73
CA LEU A 363 -27.50 4.86 -13.86
C LEU A 363 -28.55 4.96 -12.75
N GLY A 364 -29.82 4.63 -13.05
CA GLY A 364 -30.91 4.63 -12.06
C GLY A 364 -31.53 6.01 -11.80
N PHE A 365 -31.00 7.09 -12.38
CA PHE A 365 -31.54 8.44 -12.30
C PHE A 365 -31.28 9.24 -13.57
N GLU A 366 -31.99 10.36 -13.72
CA GLU A 366 -31.83 11.31 -14.82
C GLU A 366 -31.01 12.53 -14.33
N PRO A 367 -29.76 12.71 -14.77
CA PRO A 367 -28.92 13.80 -14.31
C PRO A 367 -29.32 15.13 -14.97
N ASN A 368 -29.39 16.20 -14.18
CA ASN A 368 -29.64 17.56 -14.67
C ASN A 368 -28.56 18.58 -14.23
N SER A 369 -27.65 18.17 -13.35
CA SER A 369 -26.56 18.99 -12.83
C SER A 369 -25.22 18.31 -13.11
N PHE A 370 -24.26 19.08 -13.63
CA PHE A 370 -22.97 18.57 -14.09
C PHE A 370 -21.85 19.52 -13.65
N SER A 371 -20.81 18.97 -13.01
CA SER A 371 -19.64 19.75 -12.59
C SER A 371 -18.34 18.97 -12.78
N GLU A 372 -17.31 19.64 -13.27
CA GLU A 372 -15.94 19.13 -13.28
C GLU A 372 -15.34 19.28 -11.88
N ILE A 373 -14.96 18.18 -11.27
CA ILE A 373 -14.28 18.12 -9.97
C ILE A 373 -12.77 18.15 -10.22
N ARG A 374 -12.04 18.94 -9.42
CA ARG A 374 -10.61 19.15 -9.58
C ARG A 374 -9.92 19.11 -8.23
N PHE A 375 -8.84 18.33 -8.12
CA PHE A 375 -8.02 18.26 -6.92
C PHE A 375 -7.51 19.64 -6.51
N GLY A 376 -7.68 19.99 -5.23
CA GLY A 376 -7.24 21.27 -4.65
C GLY A 376 -7.91 22.52 -5.21
N LYS A 377 -8.98 22.41 -6.01
CA LYS A 377 -9.62 23.54 -6.69
C LYS A 377 -11.14 23.45 -6.61
N ARG A 378 -11.82 24.61 -6.70
CA ARG A 378 -13.28 24.65 -6.79
C ARG A 378 -13.78 23.90 -8.02
N ALA A 379 -14.91 23.22 -7.86
CA ALA A 379 -15.61 22.58 -8.96
C ALA A 379 -16.01 23.61 -10.04
N ARG A 380 -16.09 23.17 -11.30
CA ARG A 380 -16.50 24.01 -12.43
C ARG A 380 -17.77 23.46 -13.06
N LYS A 381 -18.83 24.27 -13.08
CA LYS A 381 -20.09 23.89 -13.73
C LYS A 381 -19.88 23.56 -15.22
N ILE A 382 -20.46 22.45 -15.66
CA ILE A 382 -20.51 22.03 -17.06
C ILE A 382 -21.92 22.36 -17.58
N LYS A 383 -22.01 23.24 -18.59
CA LYS A 383 -23.30 23.66 -19.18
C LYS A 383 -23.86 22.65 -20.18
N ASN A 384 -22.97 21.97 -20.90
CA ASN A 384 -23.32 20.97 -21.91
C ASN A 384 -22.45 19.73 -21.66
N ILE A 385 -23.08 18.63 -21.25
CA ILE A 385 -22.43 17.34 -20.99
C ILE A 385 -22.20 16.54 -22.27
N GLU A 386 -22.97 16.79 -23.32
CA GLU A 386 -22.88 16.11 -24.63
C GLU A 386 -21.75 16.67 -25.51
N LYS A 387 -21.08 17.74 -25.04
CA LYS A 387 -19.94 18.30 -25.75
C LYS A 387 -18.80 17.28 -25.88
N CYS A 388 -17.97 17.48 -26.89
CA CYS A 388 -16.69 16.78 -26.98
C CYS A 388 -15.72 17.33 -25.90
N PHE A 389 -15.13 16.42 -25.12
CA PHE A 389 -14.08 16.70 -24.15
C PHE A 389 -12.71 16.43 -24.77
N ARG A 390 -11.68 17.12 -24.28
CA ARG A 390 -10.29 16.91 -24.69
C ARG A 390 -9.40 16.67 -23.48
N LEU A 391 -8.68 15.56 -23.48
CA LEU A 391 -7.70 15.20 -22.46
C LEU A 391 -6.29 15.22 -23.05
N GLY A 392 -5.33 15.74 -22.30
CA GLY A 392 -3.91 15.61 -22.66
C GLY A 392 -3.44 14.15 -22.58
N LYS A 393 -2.21 13.90 -23.05
CA LYS A 393 -1.50 12.62 -22.85
C LYS A 393 -1.52 12.25 -21.36
N ARG A 394 -1.98 11.04 -21.02
CA ARG A 394 -1.91 10.51 -19.64
C ARG A 394 -2.49 11.50 -18.61
N LYS A 395 -3.70 11.96 -18.89
CA LYS A 395 -4.49 12.88 -18.06
C LYS A 395 -5.92 12.39 -17.94
N GLY A 396 -6.58 12.79 -16.86
CA GLY A 396 -7.98 12.50 -16.64
C GLY A 396 -8.81 13.73 -16.27
N ILE A 397 -10.09 13.48 -16.08
CA ILE A 397 -11.11 14.42 -15.64
C ILE A 397 -12.11 13.66 -14.77
N ILE A 398 -12.63 14.33 -13.74
CA ILE A 398 -13.68 13.80 -12.89
C ILE A 398 -14.91 14.68 -13.12
N ILE A 399 -16.03 14.05 -13.48
CA ILE A 399 -17.29 14.73 -13.69
C ILE A 399 -18.28 14.24 -12.65
N HIS A 400 -18.78 15.14 -11.82
CA HIS A 400 -19.88 14.89 -10.92
C HIS A 400 -21.19 15.16 -11.62
N ILE A 401 -22.08 14.17 -11.60
CA ILE A 401 -23.45 14.28 -12.11
C ILE A 401 -24.43 14.07 -10.97
N LYS A 402 -25.52 14.84 -10.94
CA LYS A 402 -26.60 14.69 -9.96
C LYS A 402 -27.97 14.74 -10.62
N LYS A 403 -28.90 13.98 -10.06
CA LYS A 403 -30.33 14.29 -10.12
C LYS A 403 -30.52 15.64 -9.40
N GLY A 404 -31.34 16.52 -9.95
CA GLY A 404 -31.62 17.79 -9.28
C GLY A 404 -33.09 18.10 -9.29
#